data_AF-A0A392V341-F1
#
_entry.id   AF-A0A392V341-F1
#
_cell.length_a   1.000
_cell.length_b   1.000
_cell.length_c   1.000
_cell.angle_alpha   90.00
_cell.angle_beta   90.00
_cell.angle_gamma   90.00
#
_symmetry.space_group_name_H-M   'P 1'
#
loop_
_entity.id
_entity.type
_entity.pdbx_description
1 polymer ?
#
loop_
_entity_poly.entity_id
_entity_poly.type
_entity_poly.pdbx_seq_one_letter_code
_entity_poly.pdbx_strand_id
1 'polypeptide(L)' 'RYSKKENKEEKKLRKEKEELAEATKEIPRPIPDGEFELVPLGEDPSRGVKIGTGIPDLARKQLKACLRENADL' A
#
# COMPACT_ATOMS: atom_id res chain seq x y z
N ARG A 1 -8.31 28.70 -40.25
CA ARG A 1 -7.00 28.43 -39.58
C ARG A 1 -7.29 27.57 -38.35
N TYR A 2 -6.33 26.75 -37.90
CA TYR A 2 -6.44 25.72 -36.85
C TYR A 2 -7.05 24.39 -37.30
N SER A 3 -6.19 23.48 -37.79
CA SER A 3 -6.56 22.05 -37.86
C SER A 3 -5.38 21.10 -38.10
N LYS A 4 -4.17 21.61 -38.39
CA LYS A 4 -3.02 20.75 -38.74
C LYS A 4 -1.99 20.51 -37.63
N LYS A 5 -2.05 21.27 -36.52
CA LYS A 5 -1.09 21.13 -35.38
C LYS A 5 -1.61 20.20 -34.27
N GLU A 6 -2.92 20.14 -34.07
CA GLU A 6 -3.56 19.45 -32.93
C GLU A 6 -3.40 17.91 -32.99
N ASN A 7 -3.46 17.31 -34.18
CA ASN A 7 -3.34 15.86 -34.35
C ASN A 7 -1.95 15.30 -33.94
N LYS A 8 -0.89 16.12 -34.05
CA LYS A 8 0.48 15.69 -33.71
C LYS A 8 0.67 15.59 -32.19
N GLU A 9 0.03 16.47 -31.43
CA GLU A 9 0.09 16.45 -29.96
C GLU A 9 -0.81 15.36 -29.39
N GLU A 10 -1.98 15.15 -29.97
CA GLU A 10 -2.90 14.10 -29.52
C GLU A 10 -2.29 12.69 -29.69
N LYS A 11 -1.54 12.45 -30.77
CA LYS A 11 -0.79 11.19 -30.96
C LYS A 11 0.36 11.02 -29.97
N LYS A 12 1.03 12.10 -29.55
CA LYS A 12 2.08 12.04 -28.52
C LYS A 12 1.47 11.72 -27.16
N LEU A 13 0.41 12.43 -26.77
CA LEU A 13 -0.29 12.24 -25.51
C LEU A 13 -0.85 10.81 -25.34
N ARG A 14 -1.35 10.21 -26.42
CA ARG A 14 -1.79 8.80 -26.40
C ARG A 14 -0.62 7.85 -26.16
N LYS A 15 0.52 8.09 -26.80
CA LYS A 15 1.73 7.26 -26.64
C LYS A 15 2.33 7.38 -25.24
N GLU A 16 2.37 8.59 -24.68
CA GLU A 16 2.85 8.84 -23.31
C GLU A 16 1.92 8.23 -22.25
N LYS A 17 0.60 8.24 -22.48
CA LYS A 17 -0.37 7.56 -21.60
C LYS A 17 -0.25 6.04 -21.67
N GLU A 18 0.05 5.48 -22.85
CA GLU A 18 0.28 4.05 -23.04
C GLU A 18 1.60 3.61 -22.40
N GLU A 19 2.66 4.42 -22.52
CA GLU A 19 3.97 4.21 -21.88
C GLU A 19 3.88 4.32 -20.34
N LEU A 20 3.08 5.26 -19.81
CA LEU A 20 2.80 5.36 -18.37
C LEU A 20 1.94 4.18 -17.88
N ALA A 21 0.99 3.72 -18.69
CA ALA A 21 0.18 2.54 -18.41
C ALA A 21 0.99 1.24 -18.50
N GLU A 22 2.08 1.22 -19.27
CA GLU A 22 3.01 0.10 -19.38
C GLU A 22 4.02 0.09 -18.22
N ALA A 23 4.54 1.26 -17.85
CA ALA A 23 5.41 1.43 -16.68
C ALA A 23 4.72 1.12 -15.34
N THR A 24 3.38 1.13 -15.29
CA THR A 24 2.58 0.77 -14.10
C THR A 24 2.12 -0.69 -14.08
N LYS A 25 2.31 -1.45 -15.17
CA LYS A 25 1.96 -2.88 -15.23
C LYS A 25 3.00 -3.79 -14.56
N GLU A 26 4.16 -3.26 -14.22
CA GLU A 26 5.28 -4.04 -13.71
C GLU A 26 5.87 -3.47 -12.42
N ILE A 27 5.09 -3.52 -11.33
CA ILE A 27 5.71 -3.89 -10.05
C ILE A 27 5.13 -5.26 -9.66
N PRO A 28 5.67 -6.35 -10.22
CA PRO A 28 5.28 -7.69 -9.86
C PRO A 28 5.79 -7.96 -8.44
N ARG A 29 4.88 -7.78 -7.50
CA ARG A 29 4.34 -8.79 -6.57
C ARG A 29 3.90 -7.99 -5.35
N PRO A 30 2.61 -7.60 -5.23
CA PRO A 30 2.11 -7.35 -3.89
C PRO A 30 2.48 -8.61 -3.10
N ILE A 31 3.31 -8.45 -2.06
CA ILE A 31 3.47 -9.50 -1.06
C ILE A 31 2.03 -9.92 -0.76
N PRO A 32 1.66 -11.21 -0.89
CA PRO A 32 0.30 -11.61 -0.56
C PRO A 32 0.05 -11.00 0.81
N ASP A 33 -0.92 -10.08 0.90
CA ASP A 33 -1.29 -9.37 2.13
C ASP A 33 -1.88 -10.44 3.01
N GLY A 34 -1.02 -11.31 3.56
CA GLY A 34 -1.40 -12.45 4.37
C GLY A 34 -2.40 -11.96 5.41
N GLU A 35 -3.23 -12.84 5.93
CA GLU A 35 -4.24 -12.35 6.86
C GLU A 35 -3.54 -11.74 8.09
N PHE A 36 -3.66 -10.41 8.23
CA PHE A 36 -3.08 -9.61 9.30
C PHE A 36 -4.19 -8.84 10.02
N GLU A 37 -4.04 -8.68 11.33
CA GLU A 37 -4.84 -7.77 12.14
C GLU A 37 -4.04 -6.51 12.41
N LEU A 38 -4.63 -5.33 12.20
CA LEU A 38 -4.03 -4.07 12.60
C LEU A 38 -4.36 -3.78 14.07
N VAL A 39 -3.33 -3.69 14.90
CA VAL A 39 -3.46 -3.39 16.33
C VAL A 39 -3.01 -1.95 16.57
N PRO A 40 -3.86 -1.08 17.15
CA PRO A 40 -3.47 0.29 17.47
C PRO A 40 -2.40 0.29 18.57
N LEU A 41 -1.35 1.10 18.38
CA LEU A 41 -0.26 1.30 19.32
C LEU A 41 -0.36 2.73 19.89
N GLY A 42 -1.06 2.86 21.01
CA GLY A 42 -1.23 4.14 21.72
C GLY A 42 -2.45 4.94 21.25
N GLU A 43 -2.42 6.25 21.49
CA GLU A 43 -3.54 7.17 21.24
C GLU A 43 -3.67 7.59 19.77
N ASP A 44 -2.56 7.51 19.01
CA ASP A 44 -2.54 7.94 17.62
C ASP A 44 -3.00 6.83 16.66
N PRO A 45 -4.07 7.05 15.88
CA PRO A 45 -4.63 6.04 14.98
C PRO A 45 -3.73 5.71 13.78
N SER A 46 -2.68 6.50 13.51
CA SER A 46 -1.69 6.21 12.46
C SER A 46 -0.58 5.29 12.94
N ARG A 47 -0.37 5.15 14.26
CA ARG A 47 0.62 4.24 14.88
C ARG A 47 0.06 2.81 15.02
N GLY A 48 -0.41 2.21 13.94
CA GLY A 48 -0.89 0.81 13.94
C GLY A 48 0.22 -0.21 13.65
N VAL A 49 0.21 -1.35 14.33
CA VAL A 49 1.10 -2.50 14.05
C VAL A 49 0.31 -3.61 13.35
N LYS A 50 0.82 -4.13 12.22
CA LYS A 50 0.24 -5.29 11.53
C LYS A 50 0.73 -6.59 12.18
N ILE A 51 -0.19 -7.43 12.68
CA ILE A 51 0.11 -8.72 13.32
C ILE A 51 -0.46 -9.86 12.47
N GLY A 52 0.37 -10.85 12.12
CA GLY A 52 -0.06 -12.00 11.32
C GLY A 52 -0.98 -12.95 12.07
N THR A 53 -2.02 -13.44 11.38
CA THR A 53 -2.94 -14.48 11.90
C THR A 53 -2.30 -15.86 12.00
N GLY A 54 -1.16 -16.08 11.31
CA GLY A 54 -0.36 -17.31 11.42
C GLY A 54 0.34 -17.51 12.77
N ILE A 55 0.23 -16.54 13.70
CA ILE A 55 0.77 -16.64 15.05
C ILE A 55 -0.24 -17.40 15.95
N PRO A 56 0.20 -18.38 16.76
CA PRO A 56 -0.65 -19.03 17.76
C PRO A 56 -1.36 -18.03 18.67
N ASP A 57 -2.60 -18.32 19.07
CA ASP A 57 -3.45 -17.39 19.84
C ASP A 57 -2.77 -16.88 21.13
N LEU A 58 -2.05 -17.76 21.84
CA LEU A 58 -1.30 -17.41 23.04
C LEU A 58 -0.23 -16.36 22.76
N ALA A 59 0.61 -16.59 21.74
CA ALA A 59 1.67 -15.68 21.35
C ALA A 59 1.11 -14.36 20.81
N ARG A 60 -0.01 -14.40 20.08
CA ARG A 60 -0.72 -13.20 19.62
C ARG A 60 -1.23 -12.36 20.79
N LYS A 61 -1.81 -12.98 21.83
CA LYS A 61 -2.28 -12.29 23.04
C LYS A 61 -1.12 -11.64 23.80
N GLN A 62 -0.03 -12.39 24.02
CA GLN A 62 1.16 -11.87 24.69
C GLN A 62 1.81 -10.71 23.92
N LEU A 63 1.89 -10.82 22.59
CA LEU A 63 2.39 -9.76 21.72
C LEU A 63 1.53 -8.50 21.84
N LYS A 64 0.20 -8.62 21.78
CA LYS A 64 -0.71 -7.48 21.94
C LYS A 64 -0.56 -6.81 23.32
N ALA A 65 -0.38 -7.58 24.39
CA ALA A 65 -0.16 -7.04 25.73
C ALA A 65 1.16 -6.26 25.79
N CYS A 66 2.25 -6.85 25.32
CA CYS A 66 3.56 -6.21 25.26
C CYS A 66 3.54 -4.92 24.44
N LEU A 67 2.94 -4.94 23.24
CA LEU A 67 2.81 -3.75 22.40
C LEU A 67 2.07 -2.62 23.11
N ARG A 68 1.00 -2.93 23.85
CA ARG A 68 0.24 -1.93 24.63
C ARG A 68 1.07 -1.33 25.75
N GLU A 69 1.82 -2.15 26.49
CA GLU A 69 2.70 -1.67 27.58
C GLU A 69 3.83 -0.77 27.08
N ASN A 70 4.22 -0.89 25.80
CA ASN A 70 5.28 -0.10 25.18
C ASN A 70 4.74 1.05 24.31
N ALA A 71 3.43 1.28 24.27
CA ALA A 71 2.83 2.27 23.37
C ALA A 71 3.13 3.72 23.76
N ASP A 72 3.36 3.97 25.05
CA ASP A 72 3.57 5.29 25.65
C ASP A 72 5.04 5.58 26.01
N LEU A 73 5.95 4.63 25.74
CA LEU A 73 7.41 4.80 25.87
C LEU A 73 7.99 5.59 24.70
#